data_AF-A0A7L9BZK3-F1
#
_entry.id   AF-A0A7L9BZK3-F1
#
_cell.length_a   1.000
_cell.length_b   1.000
_cell.length_c   1.000
_cell.angle_alpha   90.00
_cell.angle_beta   90.00
_cell.angle_gamma   90.00
#
_symmetry.space_group_name_H-M   'P 1'
#
loop_
_entity.id
_entity.type
_entity.pdbx_description
1 polymer ?
#
loop_
_entity_poly.entity_id
_entity_poly.type
_entity_poly.pdbx_seq_one_letter_code
_entity_poly.pdbx_strand_id
1 'polypeptide(L)'
;MLQVHQQRPRELTWRHAGSLLFGDWGTSRLYVLGLAFFYSGTSSPWHVAGMCLLMIIVGWAYTVICRCFHDGGGVYSAAKATHQQVALLGAYLLFADYVITAGLSAVEAFRYFGVSAESAWMFAIGAIFVIACVNFVGPRRASRLATMIAILTFVCMVIIALFCIPRMGLSHITWDHRPLNVKWTSFVHIILALSGVEAIANMTGIMVEPVGKTSRKAISVVLAEVVFFNLFFAVAMTNLPSLTALESEPTPILADRPEHELTAHDLAARDTMMKVVASEVVHPTFGMVAAVVFGLLLLSATNTAVGAMISLQYALARDGEMPGGFTRLNAFGVPWLGLITSLAICTMVLIFEGDVERLAHLYAIGVVGAITLNLGSTCINRKVELKQWERVALGTIAAFLLIVECTIAYQKVHASIFALSVIAGGYLLRALVKKAPAVKPYIPRVADAVGSWFEAPPVEGANALTMEGIEPFDPSRGRVLVSTRGNPDLLTFAAEEAEARNCNLLVLFVRDLRVAYGPPADGQFRMEDDPDAVPIFLQAHQLAREKRIPLVPIYCVARSPAEMILDFAGTYAVDYVIMGVTRRGSVFRTLRGDIISEVAANLPKETKLLIHA
;
A
#
# COMPACT_ATOMS: atom_id res chain seq x y z
N MET A 1 -12.94 -33.06 -4.39
CA MET A 1 -12.82 -31.96 -3.40
C MET A 1 -12.95 -30.63 -4.12
N LEU A 2 -13.80 -29.74 -3.63
CA LEU A 2 -13.96 -28.39 -4.16
C LEU A 2 -13.01 -27.45 -3.40
N GLN A 3 -11.80 -27.30 -3.91
CA GLN A 3 -10.88 -26.27 -3.42
C GLN A 3 -11.27 -24.94 -4.08
N VAL A 4 -12.24 -24.23 -3.48
CA VAL A 4 -12.62 -22.89 -3.93
C VAL A 4 -11.58 -21.90 -3.43
N HIS A 5 -10.54 -21.66 -4.24
CA HIS A 5 -9.62 -20.55 -4.05
C HIS A 5 -10.36 -19.23 -4.33
N GLN A 6 -11.15 -18.76 -3.37
CA GLN A 6 -11.74 -17.44 -3.50
C GLN A 6 -10.68 -16.38 -3.20
N GLN A 7 -10.39 -15.58 -4.24
CA GLN A 7 -9.52 -14.42 -4.21
C GLN A 7 -10.07 -13.36 -3.23
N ARG A 8 -9.21 -12.40 -2.87
CA ARG A 8 -9.49 -11.36 -1.85
C ARG A 8 -10.88 -10.75 -1.97
N PRO A 9 -11.52 -10.39 -0.85
CA PRO A 9 -12.66 -9.51 -0.92
C PRO A 9 -12.20 -8.15 -1.50
N ARG A 10 -12.80 -7.81 -2.65
CA ARG A 10 -12.48 -6.64 -3.47
C ARG A 10 -13.40 -5.48 -3.06
N GLU A 11 -13.15 -4.92 -1.88
CA GLU A 11 -14.01 -3.90 -1.27
C GLU A 11 -13.57 -2.45 -1.57
N LEU A 12 -12.34 -2.25 -2.08
CA LEU A 12 -11.77 -0.91 -2.24
C LEU A 12 -12.40 -0.20 -3.45
N THR A 13 -13.42 0.62 -3.18
CA THR A 13 -14.04 1.49 -4.18
C THR A 13 -13.07 2.58 -4.67
N TRP A 14 -13.34 3.16 -5.84
CA TRP A 14 -12.53 4.24 -6.40
C TRP A 14 -12.39 5.47 -5.49
N ARG A 15 -13.37 5.76 -4.63
CA ARG A 15 -13.32 6.90 -3.70
C ARG A 15 -12.27 6.69 -2.61
N HIS A 16 -12.29 5.51 -1.99
CA HIS A 16 -11.30 5.12 -0.99
C HIS A 16 -9.91 4.97 -1.61
N ALA A 17 -9.81 4.29 -2.76
CA ALA A 17 -8.55 4.19 -3.52
C ALA A 17 -7.99 5.58 -3.90
N GLY A 18 -8.85 6.48 -4.37
CA GLY A 18 -8.49 7.86 -4.70
C GLY A 18 -8.01 8.64 -3.48
N SER A 19 -8.62 8.47 -2.31
CA SER A 19 -8.16 9.14 -1.09
C SER A 19 -6.81 8.63 -0.60
N LEU A 20 -6.55 7.32 -0.73
CA LEU A 20 -5.25 6.74 -0.39
C LEU A 20 -4.17 7.18 -1.39
N LEU A 21 -4.50 7.19 -2.69
CA LEU A 21 -3.63 7.73 -3.73
C LEU A 21 -3.34 9.21 -3.53
N PHE A 22 -4.34 10.02 -3.18
CA PHE A 22 -4.17 11.43 -2.86
C PHE A 22 -3.27 11.64 -1.64
N GLY A 23 -3.37 10.77 -0.63
CA GLY A 23 -2.51 10.83 0.54
C GLY A 23 -1.02 10.65 0.27
N ASP A 24 -0.65 10.06 -0.87
CA ASP A 24 0.75 9.82 -1.28
C ASP A 24 1.16 10.70 -2.47
N TRP A 25 0.36 10.69 -3.53
CA TRP A 25 0.62 11.51 -4.71
C TRP A 25 0.31 12.99 -4.49
N GLY A 26 -0.72 13.30 -3.69
CA GLY A 26 -1.13 14.67 -3.39
C GLY A 26 -0.18 15.39 -2.45
N THR A 27 0.49 14.69 -1.53
CA THR A 27 1.53 15.25 -0.66
C THR A 27 2.71 15.79 -1.44
N SER A 28 2.96 15.30 -2.66
CA SER A 28 4.12 15.71 -3.46
C SER A 28 4.24 17.22 -3.68
N ARG A 29 3.10 17.92 -3.79
CA ARG A 29 3.10 19.39 -3.95
C ARG A 29 3.71 20.14 -2.77
N LEU A 30 3.64 19.56 -1.57
CA LEU A 30 4.06 20.21 -0.33
C LEU A 30 5.57 20.44 -0.29
N TYR A 31 6.33 19.70 -1.11
CA TYR A 31 7.77 19.81 -1.26
C TYR A 31 8.22 20.16 -2.68
N VAL A 32 7.54 19.66 -3.71
CA VAL A 32 7.92 19.92 -5.12
C VAL A 32 7.86 21.40 -5.47
N LEU A 33 6.85 22.14 -4.98
CA LEU A 33 6.71 23.56 -5.29
C LEU A 33 7.87 24.39 -4.70
N GLY A 34 8.25 24.08 -3.46
CA GLY A 34 9.40 24.72 -2.81
C GLY A 34 10.71 24.39 -3.50
N LEU A 35 10.96 23.12 -3.82
CA LEU A 35 12.15 22.69 -4.58
C LEU A 35 12.20 23.31 -5.99
N ALA A 36 11.06 23.41 -6.68
CA ALA A 36 11.01 24.03 -8.00
C ALA A 36 11.38 25.51 -7.94
N PHE A 37 10.89 26.25 -6.93
CA PHE A 37 11.30 27.63 -6.73
C PHE A 37 12.77 27.73 -6.30
N PHE A 38 13.25 26.84 -5.43
CA PHE A 38 14.64 26.84 -4.97
C PHE A 38 15.66 26.68 -6.11
N TYR A 39 15.43 25.75 -7.05
CA TYR A 39 16.34 25.47 -8.17
C TYR A 39 16.14 26.37 -9.41
N SER A 40 14.96 26.96 -9.58
CA SER A 40 14.60 27.65 -10.83
C SER A 40 14.04 29.07 -10.63
N GLY A 41 13.86 29.54 -9.39
CA GLY A 41 13.32 30.85 -9.07
C GLY A 41 12.00 31.13 -9.78
N THR A 42 11.88 32.28 -10.43
CA THR A 42 10.66 32.69 -11.15
C THR A 42 10.43 31.97 -12.48
N SER A 43 11.39 31.17 -12.94
CA SER A 43 11.20 30.23 -14.07
C SER A 43 10.62 28.86 -13.64
N SER A 44 10.36 28.67 -12.35
CA SER A 44 9.76 27.44 -11.80
C SER A 44 8.43 27.01 -12.44
N PRO A 45 7.52 27.89 -12.90
CA PRO A 45 6.27 27.44 -13.53
C PRO A 45 6.50 26.60 -14.79
N TRP A 46 7.55 26.88 -15.57
CA TRP A 46 7.89 26.11 -16.76
C TRP A 46 8.38 24.70 -16.42
N HIS A 47 9.18 24.58 -15.37
CA HIS A 47 9.68 23.30 -14.89
C HIS A 47 8.55 22.46 -14.29
N VAL A 48 7.69 23.07 -13.46
CA VAL A 48 6.49 22.43 -12.90
C VAL A 48 5.55 21.99 -14.02
N ALA A 49 5.40 22.77 -15.09
CA ALA A 49 4.58 22.40 -16.25
C ALA A 49 5.14 21.18 -16.99
N GLY A 50 6.46 21.14 -17.22
CA GLY A 50 7.11 19.95 -17.80
C GLY A 50 6.92 18.71 -16.92
N MET A 51 7.05 18.88 -15.60
CA MET A 51 6.86 17.80 -14.64
C MET A 51 5.39 17.32 -14.62
N CYS A 52 4.42 18.24 -14.66
CA CYS A 52 2.99 17.91 -14.75
C CYS A 52 2.66 17.18 -16.05
N LEU A 53 3.28 17.55 -17.18
CA LEU A 53 3.13 16.82 -18.44
C LEU A 53 3.63 15.37 -18.28
N LEU A 54 4.79 15.18 -17.67
CA LEU A 54 5.32 13.84 -17.40
C LEU A 54 4.40 13.05 -16.45
N MET A 55 3.88 13.69 -15.40
CA MET A 55 2.88 13.08 -14.50
C MET A 55 1.63 12.61 -15.24
N ILE A 56 1.13 13.40 -16.19
CA ILE A 56 -0.04 13.00 -17.01
C ILE A 56 0.29 11.75 -17.83
N ILE A 57 1.46 11.75 -18.46
CA ILE A 57 1.94 10.64 -19.30
C ILE A 57 2.12 9.37 -18.46
N VAL A 58 2.77 9.46 -17.31
CA VAL A 58 2.97 8.34 -16.38
C VAL A 58 1.63 7.89 -15.79
N GLY A 59 0.77 8.82 -15.38
CA GLY A 59 -0.57 8.52 -14.88
C GLY A 59 -1.40 7.74 -15.91
N TRP A 60 -1.36 8.14 -17.18
CA TRP A 60 -1.96 7.37 -18.28
C TRP A 60 -1.37 5.96 -18.36
N ALA A 61 -0.04 5.83 -18.31
CA ALA A 61 0.62 4.53 -18.37
C ALA A 61 0.19 3.60 -17.22
N TYR A 62 0.02 4.13 -16.01
CA TYR A 62 -0.50 3.37 -14.87
C TYR A 62 -1.97 2.96 -15.03
N THR A 63 -2.80 3.72 -15.77
CA THR A 63 -4.14 3.23 -16.13
C THR A 63 -4.09 1.99 -17.02
N VAL A 64 -3.07 1.87 -17.87
CA VAL A 64 -2.84 0.68 -18.71
C VAL A 64 -2.34 -0.47 -17.85
N ILE A 65 -1.35 -0.25 -16.99
CA ILE A 65 -0.82 -1.28 -16.07
C ILE A 65 -1.94 -1.84 -15.19
N CYS A 66 -2.72 -1.00 -14.52
CA CYS A 66 -3.79 -1.45 -13.61
C CYS A 66 -4.93 -2.19 -14.34
N ARG A 67 -5.10 -1.94 -15.64
CA ARG A 67 -6.04 -2.69 -16.50
C ARG A 67 -5.49 -4.06 -16.88
N CYS A 68 -4.17 -4.21 -16.99
CA CYS A 68 -3.53 -5.47 -17.38
C CYS A 68 -3.24 -6.38 -16.17
N PHE A 69 -2.99 -5.81 -15.00
CA PHE A 69 -2.59 -6.54 -13.79
C PHE A 69 -3.59 -6.34 -12.64
N HIS A 70 -4.72 -7.06 -12.71
CA HIS A 70 -5.83 -6.91 -11.76
C HIS A 70 -5.47 -7.34 -10.33
N ASP A 71 -4.60 -8.33 -10.15
CA ASP A 71 -4.30 -8.87 -8.82
C ASP A 71 -3.05 -8.30 -8.16
N GLY A 72 -2.33 -7.39 -8.83
CA GLY A 72 -1.16 -6.69 -8.30
C GLY A 72 -0.42 -5.99 -9.43
N GLY A 73 -0.66 -4.69 -9.63
CA GLY A 73 -0.07 -3.88 -10.69
C GLY A 73 1.27 -3.25 -10.33
N GLY A 74 1.73 -3.41 -9.09
CA GLY A 74 3.04 -2.93 -8.64
C GLY A 74 4.20 -3.56 -9.40
N VAL A 75 5.35 -2.88 -9.38
CA VAL A 75 6.54 -3.29 -10.16
C VAL A 75 6.91 -4.77 -9.92
N TYR A 76 6.81 -5.25 -8.68
CA TYR A 76 7.17 -6.63 -8.34
C TYR A 76 6.31 -7.65 -9.12
N SER A 77 5.00 -7.50 -9.05
CA SER A 77 4.06 -8.43 -9.67
C SER A 77 4.05 -8.31 -11.20
N ALA A 78 4.12 -7.10 -11.74
CA ALA A 78 4.16 -6.88 -13.19
C ALA A 78 5.46 -7.42 -13.81
N ALA A 79 6.61 -7.13 -13.19
CA ALA A 79 7.90 -7.60 -13.70
C ALA A 79 8.10 -9.11 -13.49
N LYS A 80 7.47 -9.73 -12.48
CA LYS A 80 7.49 -11.18 -12.26
C LYS A 80 6.91 -11.96 -13.44
N ALA A 81 5.94 -11.38 -14.15
CA ALA A 81 5.39 -11.98 -15.37
C ALA A 81 6.40 -12.05 -16.53
N THR A 82 7.48 -11.27 -16.46
CA THR A 82 8.58 -11.28 -17.45
C THR A 82 9.77 -12.07 -16.93
N HIS A 83 10.34 -11.68 -15.78
CA HIS A 83 11.53 -12.35 -15.21
C HIS A 83 11.68 -12.08 -13.70
N GLN A 84 11.98 -13.12 -12.92
CA GLN A 84 12.08 -13.03 -11.45
C GLN A 84 13.15 -12.05 -10.97
N GLN A 85 14.30 -11.95 -11.65
CA GLN A 85 15.38 -11.02 -11.24
C GLN A 85 14.98 -9.55 -11.43
N VAL A 86 14.22 -9.26 -12.49
CA VAL A 86 13.74 -7.91 -12.79
C VAL A 86 12.68 -7.52 -11.76
N ALA A 87 11.82 -8.48 -11.38
CA ALA A 87 10.87 -8.31 -10.28
C ALA A 87 11.57 -7.94 -8.98
N LEU A 88 12.62 -8.67 -8.59
CA LEU A 88 13.36 -8.39 -7.36
C LEU A 88 14.09 -7.06 -7.40
N LEU A 89 14.71 -6.71 -8.53
CA LEU A 89 15.33 -5.41 -8.71
C LEU A 89 14.29 -4.29 -8.51
N GLY A 90 13.12 -4.41 -9.13
CA GLY A 90 12.02 -3.47 -8.95
C GLY A 90 11.51 -3.42 -7.52
N ALA A 91 11.40 -4.57 -6.84
CA ALA A 91 11.01 -4.62 -5.44
C ALA A 91 12.03 -3.92 -4.53
N TYR A 92 13.33 -4.09 -4.74
CA TYR A 92 14.34 -3.42 -3.91
C TYR A 92 14.39 -1.91 -4.15
N LEU A 93 14.20 -1.46 -5.39
CA LEU A 93 14.06 -0.04 -5.71
C LEU A 93 12.81 0.56 -5.09
N LEU A 94 11.68 -0.15 -5.15
CA LEU A 94 10.43 0.25 -4.49
C LEU A 94 10.56 0.26 -2.96
N PHE A 95 11.31 -0.69 -2.39
CA PHE A 95 11.61 -0.68 -0.96
C PHE A 95 12.46 0.52 -0.56
N ALA A 96 13.50 0.83 -1.36
CA ALA A 96 14.33 2.02 -1.16
C ALA A 96 13.49 3.30 -1.23
N ASP A 97 12.60 3.41 -2.22
CA ASP A 97 11.63 4.49 -2.32
C ASP A 97 10.80 4.63 -1.03
N TYR A 98 10.12 3.56 -0.59
CA TYR A 98 9.26 3.68 0.60
C TYR A 98 10.00 4.08 1.86
N VAL A 99 11.26 3.67 2.02
CA VAL A 99 12.11 4.13 3.14
C VAL A 99 12.27 5.64 3.09
N ILE A 100 12.59 6.20 1.92
CA ILE A 100 12.77 7.65 1.79
C ILE A 100 11.43 8.38 1.84
N THR A 101 10.37 7.87 1.22
CA THR A 101 9.01 8.44 1.32
C THR A 101 8.56 8.56 2.77
N ALA A 102 8.80 7.51 3.58
CA ALA A 102 8.49 7.54 5.00
C ALA A 102 9.30 8.60 5.76
N GLY A 103 10.61 8.67 5.51
CA GLY A 103 11.53 9.61 6.15
C GLY A 103 11.27 11.07 5.75
N LEU A 104 11.26 11.37 4.46
CA LEU A 104 11.04 12.70 3.89
C LEU A 104 9.71 13.28 4.37
N SER A 105 8.61 12.53 4.22
CA SER A 105 7.29 12.99 4.65
C SER A 105 7.23 13.22 6.16
N ALA A 106 7.90 12.38 6.97
CA ALA A 106 7.92 12.57 8.41
C ALA A 106 8.72 13.82 8.81
N VAL A 107 9.90 14.05 8.21
CA VAL A 107 10.73 15.24 8.49
C VAL A 107 9.98 16.51 8.11
N GLU A 108 9.42 16.55 6.91
CA GLU A 108 8.68 17.72 6.43
C GLU A 108 7.42 17.99 7.24
N ALA A 109 6.71 16.96 7.70
CA ALA A 109 5.56 17.14 8.57
C ALA A 109 5.90 18.00 9.80
N PHE A 110 7.05 17.71 10.43
CA PHE A 110 7.53 18.50 11.57
C PHE A 110 8.03 19.89 11.17
N ARG A 111 8.57 20.08 9.96
CA ARG A 111 8.85 21.43 9.44
C ARG A 111 7.58 22.26 9.29
N TYR A 112 6.51 21.66 8.76
CA TYR A 112 5.20 22.30 8.68
C TYR A 112 4.69 22.67 10.08
N PHE A 113 4.82 21.78 11.06
CA PHE A 113 4.49 22.06 12.46
C PHE A 113 5.36 23.15 13.12
N GLY A 114 6.43 23.60 12.47
CA GLY A 114 7.31 24.68 12.94
C GLY A 114 8.52 24.21 13.74
N VAL A 115 8.85 22.91 13.68
CA VAL A 115 10.07 22.36 14.29
C VAL A 115 11.29 22.79 13.46
N SER A 116 12.38 23.14 14.15
CA SER A 116 13.62 23.59 13.52
C SER A 116 14.30 22.49 12.70
N ALA A 117 15.20 22.90 11.81
CA ALA A 117 15.87 21.97 10.92
C ALA A 117 16.69 20.89 11.61
N GLU A 118 17.40 21.32 12.64
CA GLU A 118 18.31 20.50 13.42
C GLU A 118 17.59 19.44 14.25
N SER A 119 16.30 19.64 14.57
CA SER A 119 15.55 18.75 15.45
C SER A 119 14.45 17.94 14.76
N ALA A 120 14.02 18.35 13.56
CA ALA A 120 12.90 17.72 12.85
C ALA A 120 13.10 16.21 12.61
N TRP A 121 14.32 15.77 12.30
CA TRP A 121 14.63 14.35 12.10
C TRP A 121 14.43 13.51 13.38
N MET A 122 14.67 14.08 14.57
CA MET A 122 14.43 13.39 15.85
C MET A 122 12.94 13.18 16.09
N PHE A 123 12.13 14.22 15.84
CA PHE A 123 10.68 14.12 15.94
C PHE A 123 10.10 13.18 14.88
N ALA A 124 10.67 13.17 13.67
CA ALA A 124 10.31 12.23 12.60
C ALA A 124 10.51 10.77 13.02
N ILE A 125 11.65 10.43 13.65
CA ILE A 125 11.88 9.10 14.22
C ILE A 125 10.80 8.75 15.25
N GLY A 126 10.48 9.68 16.16
CA GLY A 126 9.42 9.50 17.15
C GLY A 126 8.05 9.24 16.50
N ALA A 127 7.71 9.98 15.44
CA ALA A 127 6.46 9.77 14.70
C ALA A 127 6.43 8.43 13.96
N ILE A 128 7.51 8.02 13.30
CA ILE A 128 7.61 6.72 12.62
C ILE A 128 7.44 5.59 13.64
N PHE A 129 8.01 5.72 14.85
CA PHE A 129 7.79 4.78 15.94
C PHE A 129 6.31 4.69 16.35
N VAL A 130 5.65 5.84 16.56
CA VAL A 130 4.21 5.88 16.88
C VAL A 130 3.37 5.25 15.76
N ILE A 131 3.66 5.58 14.50
CA ILE A 131 3.02 5.00 13.33
C ILE A 131 3.24 3.48 13.30
N ALA A 132 4.44 3.01 13.63
CA ALA A 132 4.73 1.59 13.71
C ALA A 132 3.91 0.89 14.81
N CYS A 133 3.77 1.51 15.98
CA CYS A 133 2.90 1.02 17.06
C CYS A 133 1.43 0.94 16.63
N VAL A 134 0.93 1.95 15.91
CA VAL A 134 -0.44 1.93 15.36
C VAL A 134 -0.60 0.80 14.33
N ASN A 135 0.36 0.64 13.44
CA ASN A 135 0.34 -0.43 12.43
C ASN A 135 0.45 -1.83 13.04
N PHE A 136 1.06 -1.97 14.22
CA PHE A 136 1.13 -3.26 14.93
C PHE A 136 -0.26 -3.80 15.32
N VAL A 137 -1.21 -2.93 15.68
CA VAL A 137 -2.58 -3.30 16.09
C VAL A 137 -3.50 -3.55 14.88
N GLY A 138 -3.15 -2.99 13.72
CA GLY A 138 -3.81 -3.21 12.44
C GLY A 138 -4.78 -2.07 12.02
N PRO A 139 -4.99 -1.88 10.70
CA PRO A 139 -5.42 -0.61 10.11
C PRO A 139 -6.94 -0.29 10.16
N ARG A 140 -7.72 -0.81 11.12
CA ARG A 140 -9.21 -0.76 11.07
C ARG A 140 -9.85 0.61 10.84
N ARG A 141 -9.16 1.70 11.17
CA ARG A 141 -9.65 3.09 10.96
C ARG A 141 -8.68 3.97 10.17
N ALA A 142 -7.52 3.46 9.74
CA ALA A 142 -6.49 4.25 9.07
C ALA A 142 -7.00 4.85 7.75
N SER A 143 -7.74 4.08 6.95
CA SER A 143 -8.32 4.58 5.69
C SER A 143 -9.32 5.71 5.89
N ARG A 144 -10.19 5.64 6.91
CA ARG A 144 -11.17 6.71 7.20
C ARG A 144 -10.49 8.01 7.65
N LEU A 145 -9.45 7.91 8.48
CA LEU A 145 -8.65 9.06 8.90
C LEU A 145 -7.92 9.70 7.71
N ALA A 146 -7.31 8.89 6.85
CA ALA A 146 -6.66 9.37 5.63
C ALA A 146 -7.65 10.12 4.72
N THR A 147 -8.86 9.58 4.52
CA THR A 147 -9.89 10.27 3.73
C THR A 147 -10.29 11.61 4.35
N MET A 148 -10.45 11.69 5.67
CA MET A 148 -10.78 12.94 6.36
C MET A 148 -9.67 13.99 6.19
N ILE A 149 -8.41 13.61 6.39
CA ILE A 149 -7.25 14.49 6.23
C ILE A 149 -7.11 14.96 4.77
N ALA A 150 -7.35 14.07 3.80
CA ALA A 150 -7.36 14.40 2.38
C ALA A 150 -8.41 15.46 2.03
N ILE A 151 -9.65 15.31 2.52
CA ILE A 151 -10.73 16.29 2.31
C ILE A 151 -10.36 17.62 2.95
N LEU A 152 -9.86 17.62 4.18
CA LEU A 152 -9.46 18.84 4.88
C LEU A 152 -8.33 19.57 4.14
N THR A 153 -7.34 18.83 3.66
CA THR A 153 -6.25 19.36 2.82
C THR A 153 -6.81 19.99 1.55
N PHE A 154 -7.70 19.30 0.83
CA PHE A 154 -8.30 19.82 -0.39
C PHE A 154 -9.05 21.13 -0.14
N VAL A 155 -9.83 21.21 0.96
CA VAL A 155 -10.53 22.45 1.35
C VAL A 155 -9.53 23.57 1.64
N CYS A 156 -8.46 23.31 2.40
CA CYS A 156 -7.40 24.31 2.63
C CYS A 156 -6.79 24.80 1.32
N MET A 157 -6.51 23.89 0.37
CA MET A 157 -5.97 24.24 -0.95
C MET A 157 -6.92 25.12 -1.76
N VAL A 158 -8.21 24.80 -1.79
CA VAL A 158 -9.22 25.62 -2.47
C VAL A 158 -9.27 27.03 -1.87
N ILE A 159 -9.26 27.14 -0.54
CA ILE A 159 -9.26 28.45 0.14
C ILE A 159 -8.02 29.25 -0.26
N ILE A 160 -6.82 28.67 -0.17
CA ILE A 160 -5.57 29.36 -0.56
C ILE A 160 -5.66 29.79 -2.02
N ALA A 161 -6.09 28.89 -2.91
CA ALA A 161 -6.20 29.20 -4.33
C ALA A 161 -7.15 30.36 -4.62
N LEU A 162 -8.33 30.40 -3.99
CA LEU A 162 -9.28 31.50 -4.15
C LEU A 162 -8.69 32.85 -3.75
N PHE A 163 -7.90 32.90 -2.68
CA PHE A 163 -7.23 34.14 -2.26
C PHE A 163 -5.99 34.48 -3.12
N CYS A 164 -5.40 33.51 -3.82
CA CYS A 164 -4.33 33.78 -4.78
C CYS A 164 -4.86 34.48 -6.05
N ILE A 165 -6.10 34.18 -6.49
CA ILE A 165 -6.65 34.68 -7.78
C ILE A 165 -6.47 36.19 -7.97
N PRO A 166 -6.80 37.09 -7.01
CA PRO A 166 -6.66 38.53 -7.20
C PRO A 166 -5.22 39.01 -7.39
N ARG A 167 -4.23 38.21 -6.96
CA ARG A 167 -2.80 38.53 -7.00
C ARG A 167 -2.06 37.79 -8.12
N MET A 168 -2.75 36.92 -8.87
CA MET A 168 -2.12 36.18 -9.94
C MET A 168 -1.76 37.08 -11.12
N GLY A 169 -0.52 36.98 -11.59
CA GLY A 169 -0.03 37.60 -12.80
C GLY A 169 0.93 36.66 -13.54
N LEU A 170 1.01 36.82 -14.86
CA LEU A 170 2.01 36.13 -15.67
C LEU A 170 3.29 36.98 -15.86
N SER A 171 3.28 38.24 -15.39
CA SER A 171 4.35 39.21 -15.60
C SER A 171 5.66 38.86 -14.90
N HIS A 172 5.59 38.19 -13.75
CA HIS A 172 6.76 37.75 -12.98
C HIS A 172 7.32 36.40 -13.45
N ILE A 173 6.69 35.74 -14.44
CA ILE A 173 7.20 34.47 -14.94
C ILE A 173 8.29 34.76 -15.96
N THR A 174 9.52 34.42 -15.60
CA THR A 174 10.69 34.57 -16.48
C THR A 174 10.95 33.29 -17.27
N TRP A 175 11.53 33.45 -18.46
CA TRP A 175 12.05 32.31 -19.20
C TRP A 175 13.40 31.90 -18.63
N ASP A 176 13.63 30.59 -18.46
CA ASP A 176 14.95 30.13 -18.04
C ASP A 176 15.95 30.31 -19.20
N HIS A 177 16.90 31.22 -19.06
CA HIS A 177 17.95 31.46 -20.06
C HIS A 177 19.22 30.65 -19.83
N ARG A 178 19.28 29.82 -18.77
CA ARG A 178 20.42 28.94 -18.47
C ARG A 178 20.61 27.88 -19.57
N PRO A 179 21.80 27.28 -19.72
CA PRO A 179 22.03 26.25 -20.74
C PRO A 179 21.20 24.99 -20.49
N LEU A 180 20.94 24.21 -21.55
CA LEU A 180 20.02 23.06 -21.53
C LEU A 180 20.36 22.02 -20.45
N ASN A 181 21.65 21.80 -20.18
CA ASN A 181 22.11 20.90 -19.12
C ASN A 181 21.65 21.35 -17.72
N VAL A 182 21.63 22.66 -17.44
CA VAL A 182 21.17 23.18 -16.14
C VAL A 182 19.64 23.12 -16.02
N LYS A 183 18.93 23.40 -17.11
CA LYS A 183 17.47 23.21 -17.16
C LYS A 183 17.09 21.75 -16.94
N TRP A 184 17.80 20.84 -17.59
CA TRP A 184 17.62 19.39 -17.42
C TRP A 184 17.86 18.97 -15.98
N THR A 185 18.97 19.40 -15.37
CA THR A 185 19.26 19.11 -13.95
C THR A 185 18.17 19.66 -13.01
N SER A 186 17.72 20.90 -13.23
CA SER A 186 16.62 21.50 -12.45
C SER A 186 15.31 20.72 -12.60
N PHE A 187 15.00 20.28 -13.83
CA PHE A 187 13.86 19.40 -14.11
C PHE A 187 13.97 18.04 -13.41
N VAL A 188 15.16 17.43 -13.42
CA VAL A 188 15.42 16.15 -12.74
C VAL A 188 15.28 16.28 -11.23
N HIS A 189 15.70 17.39 -10.62
CA HIS A 189 15.52 17.60 -9.18
C HIS A 189 14.05 17.63 -8.73
N ILE A 190 13.14 18.15 -9.58
CA ILE A 190 11.71 18.24 -9.25
C ILE A 190 10.90 17.00 -9.68
N ILE A 191 11.52 16.02 -10.34
CA ILE A 191 10.84 14.80 -10.81
C ILE A 191 10.30 13.91 -9.68
N LEU A 192 10.74 14.20 -8.46
CA LEU A 192 10.24 13.70 -7.19
C LEU A 192 8.70 13.63 -7.10
N ALA A 193 8.03 14.55 -7.80
CA ALA A 193 6.57 14.63 -7.91
C ALA A 193 5.88 13.38 -8.48
N LEU A 194 6.65 12.47 -9.09
CA LEU A 194 6.15 11.18 -9.55
C LEU A 194 5.87 10.19 -8.39
N SER A 195 6.21 10.52 -7.13
CA SER A 195 5.86 9.69 -5.97
C SER A 195 4.38 9.46 -5.87
N GLY A 196 4.01 8.25 -5.47
CA GLY A 196 2.64 7.90 -5.14
C GLY A 196 1.82 7.32 -6.28
N VAL A 197 2.20 7.50 -7.55
CA VAL A 197 1.50 6.80 -8.64
C VAL A 197 1.60 5.27 -8.51
N GLU A 198 2.66 4.76 -7.87
CA GLU A 198 2.83 3.34 -7.64
C GLU A 198 1.93 2.78 -6.51
N ALA A 199 1.51 3.63 -5.56
CA ALA A 199 0.62 3.23 -4.48
C ALA A 199 -0.69 2.63 -4.99
N ILE A 200 -1.24 3.19 -6.08
CA ILE A 200 -2.49 2.66 -6.65
C ILE A 200 -2.30 1.29 -7.30
N ALA A 201 -1.14 1.05 -7.93
CA ALA A 201 -0.83 -0.20 -8.60
C ALA A 201 -0.68 -1.33 -7.59
N ASN A 202 -0.21 -1.03 -6.38
CA ASN A 202 -0.12 -1.98 -5.27
C ASN A 202 -1.48 -2.31 -4.62
N MET A 203 -2.53 -1.54 -4.90
CA MET A 203 -3.87 -1.74 -4.35
C MET A 203 -4.83 -2.45 -5.32
N THR A 204 -4.43 -2.73 -6.56
CA THR A 204 -5.34 -3.29 -7.59
C THR A 204 -6.03 -4.57 -7.15
N GLY A 205 -5.30 -5.46 -6.45
CA GLY A 205 -5.84 -6.75 -5.99
C GLY A 205 -6.94 -6.67 -4.93
N ILE A 206 -7.20 -5.50 -4.34
CA ILE A 206 -8.30 -5.28 -3.39
C ILE A 206 -9.39 -4.34 -3.94
N MET A 207 -9.26 -3.89 -5.20
CA MET A 207 -10.22 -2.98 -5.83
C MET A 207 -11.45 -3.69 -6.35
N VAL A 208 -12.60 -3.05 -6.19
CA VAL A 208 -13.88 -3.50 -6.76
C VAL A 208 -13.76 -3.67 -8.29
N GLU A 209 -14.29 -4.77 -8.81
CA GLU A 209 -14.35 -5.01 -10.25
C GLU A 209 -15.34 -4.11 -10.99
N PRO A 210 -15.07 -3.74 -12.25
CA PRO A 210 -13.86 -4.04 -13.01
C PRO A 210 -12.68 -3.10 -12.63
N VAL A 211 -11.54 -3.69 -12.25
CA VAL A 211 -10.37 -2.97 -11.70
C VAL A 211 -9.89 -1.86 -12.61
N GLY A 212 -9.86 -2.10 -13.93
CA GLY A 212 -9.45 -1.08 -14.91
C GLY A 212 -10.33 0.18 -14.89
N LYS A 213 -11.64 0.08 -14.58
CA LYS A 213 -12.50 1.27 -14.45
C LYS A 213 -12.31 1.95 -13.09
N THR A 214 -12.20 1.15 -12.03
CA THR A 214 -12.01 1.65 -10.66
C THR A 214 -10.69 2.40 -10.51
N SER A 215 -9.58 1.80 -10.98
CA SER A 215 -8.25 2.42 -10.98
C SER A 215 -8.21 3.65 -11.87
N ARG A 216 -8.73 3.59 -13.10
CA ARG A 216 -8.76 4.74 -14.01
C ARG A 216 -9.50 5.94 -13.42
N LYS A 217 -10.65 5.73 -12.75
CA LYS A 217 -11.38 6.81 -12.08
C LYS A 217 -10.57 7.41 -10.93
N ALA A 218 -9.96 6.57 -10.09
CA ALA A 218 -9.13 7.04 -8.99
C ALA A 218 -7.90 7.83 -9.48
N ILE A 219 -7.16 7.30 -10.46
CA ILE A 219 -6.00 7.97 -11.09
C ILE A 219 -6.42 9.30 -11.70
N SER A 220 -7.45 9.31 -12.56
CA SER A 220 -7.81 10.52 -13.31
C SER A 220 -8.28 11.67 -12.41
N VAL A 221 -9.06 11.39 -11.36
CA VAL A 221 -9.53 12.43 -10.43
C VAL A 221 -8.37 13.02 -9.64
N VAL A 222 -7.50 12.17 -9.07
CA VAL A 222 -6.35 12.64 -8.29
C VAL A 222 -5.35 13.34 -9.19
N LEU A 223 -5.02 12.77 -10.35
CA LEU A 223 -4.10 13.38 -11.32
C LEU A 223 -4.60 14.76 -11.78
N ALA A 224 -5.88 14.90 -12.12
CA ALA A 224 -6.43 16.18 -12.55
C ALA A 224 -6.31 17.25 -11.45
N GLU A 225 -6.61 16.87 -10.21
CA GLU A 225 -6.50 17.75 -9.06
C GLU A 225 -5.03 18.15 -8.78
N VAL A 226 -4.11 17.18 -8.76
CA VAL A 226 -2.69 17.42 -8.48
C VAL A 226 -2.07 18.30 -9.56
N VAL A 227 -2.34 18.02 -10.84
CA VAL A 227 -1.83 18.82 -11.96
C VAL A 227 -2.38 20.24 -11.89
N PHE A 228 -3.69 20.40 -11.66
CA PHE A 228 -4.31 21.72 -11.59
C PHE A 228 -3.69 22.57 -10.48
N PHE A 229 -3.61 22.05 -9.25
CA PHE A 229 -3.07 22.82 -8.14
C PHE A 229 -1.56 23.03 -8.23
N ASN A 230 -0.79 22.07 -8.76
CA ASN A 230 0.65 22.28 -8.98
C ASN A 230 0.92 23.41 -9.96
N LEU A 231 0.23 23.43 -11.11
CA LEU A 231 0.36 24.50 -12.09
C LEU A 231 -0.13 25.85 -11.52
N PHE A 232 -1.29 25.83 -10.86
CA PHE A 232 -1.88 27.02 -10.26
C PHE A 232 -0.95 27.63 -9.21
N PHE A 233 -0.47 26.84 -8.25
CA PHE A 233 0.40 27.34 -7.18
C PHE A 233 1.81 27.66 -7.65
N ALA A 234 2.32 27.00 -8.69
CA ALA A 234 3.59 27.38 -9.30
C ALA A 234 3.52 28.81 -9.88
N VAL A 235 2.40 29.18 -10.50
CA VAL A 235 2.17 30.57 -10.93
C VAL A 235 1.89 31.49 -9.74
N ALA A 236 1.12 31.05 -8.75
CA ALA A 236 0.79 31.89 -7.60
C ALA A 236 2.02 32.26 -6.77
N MET A 237 2.95 31.33 -6.54
CA MET A 237 4.13 31.56 -5.72
C MET A 237 5.11 32.58 -6.34
N THR A 238 5.19 32.68 -7.67
CA THR A 238 6.03 33.71 -8.32
C THR A 238 5.49 35.13 -8.16
N ASN A 239 4.25 35.29 -7.71
CA ASN A 239 3.63 36.59 -7.45
C ASN A 239 3.59 36.94 -5.95
N LEU A 240 4.26 36.15 -5.10
CA LEU A 240 4.36 36.47 -3.67
C LEU A 240 5.33 37.64 -3.45
N PRO A 241 4.95 38.70 -2.71
CA PRO A 241 5.80 39.86 -2.49
C PRO A 241 7.18 39.50 -1.93
N SER A 242 7.21 38.59 -0.96
CA SER A 242 8.45 38.13 -0.31
C SER A 242 9.41 37.43 -1.27
N LEU A 243 8.88 36.71 -2.26
CA LEU A 243 9.64 35.96 -3.25
C LEU A 243 10.00 36.80 -4.48
N THR A 244 9.15 37.75 -4.87
CA THR A 244 9.47 38.71 -5.93
C THR A 244 10.64 39.64 -5.54
N ALA A 245 10.81 39.93 -4.24
CA ALA A 245 11.95 40.70 -3.76
C ALA A 245 13.30 40.03 -4.09
N LEU A 246 13.34 38.70 -4.14
CA LEU A 246 14.54 37.93 -4.48
C LEU A 246 14.99 38.15 -5.93
N GLU A 247 14.10 38.57 -6.84
CA GLU A 247 14.48 38.90 -8.23
C GLU A 247 15.43 40.10 -8.31
N SER A 248 15.37 41.00 -7.32
CA SER A 248 16.24 42.17 -7.26
C SER A 248 17.61 41.88 -6.65
N GLU A 249 17.82 40.68 -6.10
CA GLU A 249 19.09 40.27 -5.50
C GLU A 249 20.08 39.74 -6.55
N PRO A 250 21.40 39.83 -6.30
CA PRO A 250 22.42 39.42 -7.28
C PRO A 250 22.34 37.94 -7.68
N THR A 251 21.86 37.08 -6.78
CA THR A 251 21.70 35.63 -6.95
C THR A 251 20.23 35.26 -6.74
N PRO A 252 19.35 35.49 -7.73
CA PRO A 252 17.90 35.30 -7.57
C PRO A 252 17.51 33.82 -7.41
N ILE A 253 18.41 32.89 -7.77
CA ILE A 253 18.22 31.45 -7.59
C ILE A 253 18.85 31.05 -6.25
N LEU A 254 18.01 30.53 -5.34
CA LEU A 254 18.42 30.17 -3.99
C LEU A 254 19.42 29.00 -3.97
N ALA A 255 19.30 28.04 -4.88
CA ALA A 255 20.21 26.90 -4.99
C ALA A 255 21.66 27.28 -5.36
N ASP A 256 21.87 28.45 -5.96
CA ASP A 256 23.20 28.94 -6.32
C ASP A 256 23.88 29.66 -5.13
N ARG A 257 23.15 29.89 -4.03
CA ARG A 257 23.68 30.50 -2.81
C ARG A 257 24.32 29.43 -1.92
N PRO A 258 25.44 29.73 -1.25
CA PRO A 258 25.99 28.82 -0.27
C PRO A 258 25.05 28.69 0.94
N GLU A 259 24.93 27.49 1.51
CA GLU A 259 23.92 27.17 2.54
C GLU A 259 23.92 28.14 3.75
N HIS A 260 25.08 28.65 4.15
CA HIS A 260 25.22 29.57 5.29
C HIS A 260 24.67 30.99 5.01
N GLU A 261 24.41 31.35 3.76
CA GLU A 261 23.80 32.61 3.36
C GLU A 261 22.27 32.51 3.24
N LEU A 262 21.69 31.31 3.32
CA LEU A 262 20.24 31.12 3.25
C LEU A 262 19.57 31.60 4.53
N THR A 263 18.59 32.49 4.37
CA THR A 263 17.80 32.98 5.51
C THR A 263 16.77 31.94 5.95
N ALA A 264 16.22 32.11 7.17
CA ALA A 264 15.12 31.28 7.65
C ALA A 264 13.89 31.34 6.72
N HIS A 265 13.69 32.47 6.02
CA HIS A 265 12.63 32.62 5.03
C HIS A 265 12.89 31.79 3.77
N ASP A 266 14.13 31.78 3.27
CA ASP A 266 14.52 30.99 2.09
C ASP A 266 14.37 29.50 2.33
N LEU A 267 14.77 29.05 3.52
CA LEU A 267 14.57 27.66 3.96
C LEU A 267 13.08 27.33 4.13
N ALA A 268 12.26 28.26 4.62
CA ALA A 268 10.81 28.06 4.71
C ALA A 268 10.14 28.01 3.34
N ALA A 269 10.64 28.77 2.35
CA ALA A 269 10.18 28.71 0.97
C ALA A 269 10.56 27.38 0.32
N ARG A 270 11.74 26.81 0.62
CA ARG A 270 12.13 25.47 0.16
C ARG A 270 11.30 24.35 0.82
N ASP A 271 11.25 24.32 2.16
CA ASP A 271 10.72 23.18 2.92
C ASP A 271 9.20 23.25 3.14
N THR A 272 8.61 24.46 3.16
CA THR A 272 7.21 24.68 3.56
C THR A 272 6.48 25.70 2.68
N MET A 273 6.75 25.71 1.37
CA MET A 273 6.20 26.69 0.42
C MET A 273 4.70 26.95 0.60
N MET A 274 3.89 25.90 0.76
CA MET A 274 2.44 26.06 0.90
C MET A 274 2.02 26.77 2.19
N LYS A 275 2.81 26.66 3.26
CA LYS A 275 2.61 27.43 4.50
C LYS A 275 2.96 28.90 4.29
N VAL A 276 4.04 29.19 3.55
CA VAL A 276 4.44 30.56 3.20
C VAL A 276 3.33 31.23 2.38
N VAL A 277 2.89 30.58 1.29
CA VAL A 277 1.77 31.05 0.45
C VAL A 277 0.52 31.30 1.31
N ALA A 278 0.11 30.35 2.14
CA ALA A 278 -1.08 30.49 2.98
C ALA A 278 -0.98 31.66 3.98
N SER A 279 0.20 31.88 4.55
CA SER A 279 0.44 32.92 5.55
C SER A 279 0.39 34.32 4.95
N GLU A 280 0.93 34.49 3.75
CA GLU A 280 0.99 35.79 3.05
C GLU A 280 -0.31 36.12 2.30
N VAL A 281 -0.98 35.11 1.77
CA VAL A 281 -2.15 35.28 0.89
C VAL A 281 -3.45 35.34 1.67
N VAL A 282 -3.62 34.46 2.66
CA VAL A 282 -4.85 34.40 3.45
C VAL A 282 -4.67 35.16 4.75
N HIS A 283 -3.86 34.62 5.67
CA HIS A 283 -3.52 35.23 6.96
C HIS A 283 -2.48 34.34 7.68
N PRO A 284 -1.56 34.88 8.51
CA PRO A 284 -0.58 34.08 9.25
C PRO A 284 -1.19 32.97 10.13
N THR A 285 -2.33 33.24 10.80
CA THR A 285 -3.02 32.22 11.61
C THR A 285 -3.60 31.10 10.75
N PHE A 286 -4.13 31.43 9.56
CA PHE A 286 -4.58 30.42 8.62
C PHE A 286 -3.41 29.59 8.09
N GLY A 287 -2.26 30.23 7.84
CA GLY A 287 -1.01 29.53 7.52
C GLY A 287 -0.60 28.49 8.57
N MET A 288 -0.75 28.81 9.86
CA MET A 288 -0.51 27.84 10.94
C MET A 288 -1.50 26.66 10.91
N VAL A 289 -2.79 26.94 10.71
CA VAL A 289 -3.83 25.89 10.61
C VAL A 289 -3.57 25.00 9.39
N ALA A 290 -3.33 25.59 8.22
CA ALA A 290 -3.00 24.89 6.99
C ALA A 290 -1.74 24.02 7.18
N ALA A 291 -0.73 24.54 7.88
CA ALA A 291 0.48 23.78 8.16
C ALA A 291 0.23 22.54 9.03
N VAL A 292 -0.66 22.62 10.02
CA VAL A 292 -1.08 21.44 10.80
C VAL A 292 -1.77 20.41 9.89
N VAL A 293 -2.66 20.86 9.01
CA VAL A 293 -3.37 19.97 8.07
C VAL A 293 -2.39 19.30 7.09
N PHE A 294 -1.47 20.07 6.51
CA PHE A 294 -0.45 19.55 5.59
C PHE A 294 0.53 18.61 6.28
N GLY A 295 0.96 18.92 7.51
CA GLY A 295 1.80 18.01 8.29
C GLY A 295 1.08 16.70 8.64
N LEU A 296 -0.22 16.73 8.95
CA LEU A 296 -1.01 15.50 9.16
C LEU A 296 -1.14 14.67 7.87
N LEU A 297 -1.26 15.32 6.71
CA LEU A 297 -1.27 14.63 5.42
C LEU A 297 0.08 13.95 5.15
N LEU A 298 1.19 14.62 5.40
CA LEU A 298 2.53 14.05 5.27
C LEU A 298 2.75 12.86 6.22
N LEU A 299 2.30 12.93 7.48
CA LEU A 299 2.33 11.76 8.38
C LEU A 299 1.45 10.61 7.87
N SER A 300 0.35 10.91 7.17
CA SER A 300 -0.45 9.89 6.50
C SER A 300 0.33 9.22 5.35
N ALA A 301 1.14 9.96 4.59
CA ALA A 301 2.04 9.38 3.57
C ALA A 301 3.09 8.47 4.22
N THR A 302 3.70 8.89 5.33
CA THR A 302 4.61 8.03 6.12
C THR A 302 3.95 6.72 6.53
N ASN A 303 2.70 6.75 6.99
CA ASN A 303 1.95 5.55 7.33
C ASN A 303 1.71 4.64 6.11
N THR A 304 1.39 5.21 4.95
CA THR A 304 1.22 4.46 3.69
C THR A 304 2.52 3.76 3.28
N ALA A 305 3.64 4.46 3.31
CA ALA A 305 4.96 3.90 2.97
C ALA A 305 5.39 2.78 3.94
N VAL A 306 5.18 2.96 5.26
CA VAL A 306 5.43 1.90 6.26
C VAL A 306 4.57 0.67 5.98
N GLY A 307 3.27 0.86 5.73
CA GLY A 307 2.37 -0.23 5.35
C GLY A 307 2.82 -0.95 4.07
N ALA A 308 3.30 -0.21 3.07
CA ALA A 308 3.77 -0.75 1.82
C ALA A 308 5.06 -1.56 1.96
N MET A 309 6.03 -1.12 2.78
CA MET A 309 7.24 -1.89 3.07
C MET A 309 6.95 -3.21 3.79
N ILE A 310 6.04 -3.20 4.77
CA ILE A 310 5.59 -4.42 5.46
C ILE A 310 4.95 -5.38 4.45
N SER A 311 4.14 -4.82 3.55
CA SER A 311 3.43 -5.58 2.53
C SER A 311 4.41 -6.20 1.51
N LEU A 312 5.43 -5.44 1.10
CA LEU A 312 6.42 -5.89 0.14
C LEU A 312 7.33 -6.98 0.72
N GLN A 313 7.83 -6.81 1.94
CA GLN A 313 8.70 -7.80 2.59
C GLN A 313 8.00 -9.14 2.79
N TYR A 314 6.75 -9.13 3.23
CA TYR A 314 5.99 -10.38 3.36
C TYR A 314 5.71 -11.03 2.00
N ALA A 315 5.42 -10.24 0.95
CA ALA A 315 5.25 -10.79 -0.39
C ALA A 315 6.52 -11.49 -0.90
N LEU A 316 7.69 -10.86 -0.71
CA LEU A 316 8.98 -11.45 -1.03
C LEU A 316 9.27 -12.71 -0.21
N ALA A 317 8.92 -12.71 1.07
CA ALA A 317 9.12 -13.86 1.95
C ALA A 317 8.23 -15.05 1.58
N ARG A 318 6.99 -14.76 1.18
CA ARG A 318 6.05 -15.77 0.69
C ARG A 318 6.51 -16.41 -0.62
N ASP A 319 7.15 -15.62 -1.49
CA ASP A 319 7.75 -16.10 -2.73
C ASP A 319 9.12 -16.79 -2.52
N GLY A 320 9.56 -16.96 -1.27
CA GLY A 320 10.83 -17.62 -0.92
C GLY A 320 12.06 -16.79 -1.24
N GLU A 321 11.90 -15.49 -1.48
CA GLU A 321 12.98 -14.56 -1.82
C GLU A 321 13.51 -13.79 -0.59
N MET A 322 12.80 -13.87 0.53
CA MET A 322 13.22 -13.41 1.87
C MET A 322 13.06 -14.53 2.91
N PRO A 323 13.68 -14.41 4.10
CA PRO A 323 13.58 -15.45 5.13
C PRO A 323 12.13 -15.72 5.54
N GLY A 324 11.77 -16.99 5.73
CA GLY A 324 10.41 -17.40 6.13
C GLY A 324 9.94 -16.78 7.45
N GLY A 325 10.82 -16.23 8.28
CA GLY A 325 10.43 -15.45 9.45
C GLY A 325 9.53 -14.26 9.10
N PHE A 326 9.74 -13.61 7.96
CA PHE A 326 8.95 -12.45 7.53
C PHE A 326 7.50 -12.78 7.17
N THR A 327 7.14 -14.07 7.05
CA THR A 327 5.72 -14.49 6.92
C THR A 327 5.01 -14.63 8.26
N ARG A 328 5.73 -14.56 9.39
CA ARG A 328 5.15 -14.66 10.74
C ARG A 328 4.32 -13.44 11.07
N LEU A 329 3.06 -13.68 11.39
CA LEU A 329 2.11 -12.64 11.79
C LEU A 329 2.02 -12.56 13.32
N ASN A 330 1.76 -11.35 13.83
CA ASN A 330 1.41 -11.16 15.23
C ASN A 330 -0.06 -11.57 15.51
N ALA A 331 -0.48 -11.47 16.77
CA ALA A 331 -1.86 -11.78 17.20
C ALA A 331 -2.95 -10.92 16.50
N PHE A 332 -2.57 -9.81 15.88
CA PHE A 332 -3.46 -8.93 15.12
C PHE A 332 -3.43 -9.18 13.61
N GLY A 333 -2.60 -10.12 13.14
CA GLY A 333 -2.50 -10.49 11.73
C GLY A 333 -1.54 -9.61 10.92
N VAL A 334 -0.56 -8.96 11.55
CA VAL A 334 0.43 -8.07 10.90
C VAL A 334 1.84 -8.71 10.95
N PRO A 335 2.65 -8.65 9.88
CA PRO A 335 4.00 -9.21 9.85
C PRO A 335 4.95 -8.34 10.66
N TRP A 336 5.18 -8.75 11.90
CA TRP A 336 5.87 -7.93 12.89
C TRP A 336 7.37 -7.78 12.59
N LEU A 337 8.01 -8.79 11.99
CA LEU A 337 9.41 -8.65 11.56
C LEU A 337 9.55 -7.61 10.45
N GLY A 338 8.65 -7.61 9.46
CA GLY A 338 8.62 -6.60 8.41
C GLY A 338 8.41 -5.19 8.97
N LEU A 339 7.58 -5.05 10.01
CA LEU A 339 7.38 -3.78 10.70
C LEU A 339 8.65 -3.30 11.41
N ILE A 340 9.33 -4.18 12.16
CA ILE A 340 10.56 -3.83 12.89
C ILE A 340 11.68 -3.45 11.93
N THR A 341 11.87 -4.20 10.85
CA THR A 341 12.90 -3.89 9.86
C THR A 341 12.61 -2.59 9.13
N SER A 342 11.35 -2.32 8.76
CA SER A 342 10.94 -1.02 8.20
C SER A 342 11.23 0.13 9.13
N LEU A 343 10.86 0.02 10.42
CA LEU A 343 11.15 1.03 11.44
C LEU A 343 12.67 1.23 11.60
N ALA A 344 13.45 0.16 11.67
CA ALA A 344 14.88 0.20 11.85
C ALA A 344 15.59 0.89 10.68
N ILE A 345 15.23 0.53 9.44
CA ILE A 345 15.85 1.09 8.23
C ILE A 345 15.46 2.57 8.07
N CYS A 346 14.20 2.95 8.29
CA CYS A 346 13.80 4.35 8.26
C CYS A 346 14.55 5.18 9.31
N THR A 347 14.67 4.65 10.53
CA THR A 347 15.42 5.31 11.61
C THR A 347 16.89 5.48 11.26
N MET A 348 17.51 4.43 10.71
CA MET A 348 18.90 4.45 10.27
C MET A 348 19.13 5.55 9.22
N VAL A 349 18.29 5.61 8.19
CA VAL A 349 18.42 6.63 7.14
C VAL A 349 18.26 8.04 7.71
N LEU A 350 17.30 8.27 8.61
CA LEU A 350 17.12 9.59 9.22
C LEU A 350 18.29 10.03 10.11
N ILE A 351 19.00 9.09 10.74
CA ILE A 351 20.20 9.40 11.53
C ILE A 351 21.36 9.85 10.64
N PHE A 352 21.50 9.26 9.45
CA PHE A 352 22.61 9.58 8.54
C PHE A 352 22.31 10.74 7.58
N GLU A 353 21.05 10.90 7.16
CA GLU A 353 20.65 11.78 6.05
C GLU A 353 19.42 12.64 6.39
N GLY A 354 19.22 13.04 7.65
CA GLY A 354 18.00 13.71 8.13
C GLY A 354 17.62 15.08 7.52
N ASP A 355 18.30 15.54 6.46
CA ASP A 355 17.98 16.77 5.73
C ASP A 355 17.01 16.51 4.56
N VAL A 356 16.01 17.37 4.40
CA VAL A 356 14.97 17.31 3.36
C VAL A 356 15.58 17.26 1.95
N GLU A 357 16.59 18.10 1.66
CA GLU A 357 17.19 18.17 0.33
C GLU A 357 17.97 16.89 -0.02
N ARG A 358 18.71 16.36 0.96
CA ARG A 358 19.45 15.10 0.79
C ARG A 358 18.49 13.93 0.63
N LEU A 359 17.44 13.86 1.44
CA LEU A 359 16.38 12.86 1.30
C LEU A 359 15.69 12.96 -0.07
N ALA A 360 15.35 14.16 -0.54
CA ALA A 360 14.74 14.36 -1.85
C ALA A 360 15.62 13.80 -2.99
N HIS A 361 16.94 14.00 -2.93
CA HIS A 361 17.86 13.41 -3.90
C HIS A 361 17.92 11.88 -3.84
N LEU A 362 17.91 11.31 -2.63
CA LEU A 362 17.90 9.84 -2.40
C LEU A 362 16.60 9.20 -2.86
N TYR A 363 15.49 9.92 -2.80
CA TYR A 363 14.19 9.41 -3.18
C TYR A 363 14.10 9.18 -4.70
N ALA A 364 14.63 10.11 -5.52
CA ALA A 364 14.29 10.17 -6.93
C ALA A 364 14.73 8.93 -7.72
N ILE A 365 15.85 8.33 -7.32
CA ILE A 365 16.41 7.11 -7.91
C ILE A 365 15.53 5.87 -7.65
N GLY A 366 14.91 5.76 -6.46
CA GLY A 366 14.07 4.61 -6.12
C GLY A 366 12.81 4.56 -6.98
N VAL A 367 12.10 5.69 -7.08
CA VAL A 367 10.82 5.75 -7.80
C VAL A 367 10.97 5.77 -9.30
N VAL A 368 11.89 6.57 -9.83
CA VAL A 368 12.09 6.61 -11.28
C VAL A 368 12.56 5.24 -11.77
N GLY A 369 13.45 4.57 -11.04
CA GLY A 369 13.87 3.19 -11.30
C GLY A 369 12.71 2.18 -11.24
N ALA A 370 11.88 2.21 -10.19
CA ALA A 370 10.74 1.30 -10.04
C ALA A 370 9.70 1.47 -11.16
N ILE A 371 9.32 2.72 -11.48
CA ILE A 371 8.41 3.05 -12.59
C ILE A 371 9.02 2.57 -13.92
N THR A 372 10.29 2.86 -14.17
CA THR A 372 11.00 2.46 -15.39
C THR A 372 10.95 0.94 -15.59
N LEU A 373 11.21 0.17 -14.55
CA LEU A 373 11.16 -1.29 -14.60
C LEU A 373 9.72 -1.81 -14.78
N ASN A 374 8.73 -1.19 -14.16
CA ASN A 374 7.33 -1.59 -14.30
C ASN A 374 6.85 -1.39 -15.76
N LEU A 375 7.07 -0.20 -16.30
CA LEU A 375 6.71 0.15 -17.68
C LEU A 375 7.51 -0.67 -18.69
N GLY A 376 8.83 -0.77 -18.50
CA GLY A 376 9.72 -1.51 -19.39
C GLY A 376 9.41 -3.00 -19.43
N SER A 377 9.22 -3.62 -18.26
CA SER A 377 8.87 -5.05 -18.18
C SER A 377 7.50 -5.34 -18.80
N THR A 378 6.52 -4.46 -18.61
CA THR A 378 5.18 -4.56 -19.23
C THR A 378 5.26 -4.41 -20.76
N CYS A 379 6.07 -3.46 -21.24
CA CYS A 379 6.31 -3.25 -22.66
C CYS A 379 6.97 -4.48 -23.33
N ILE A 380 7.93 -5.12 -22.65
CA ILE A 380 8.65 -6.30 -23.18
C ILE A 380 7.77 -7.55 -23.12
N ASN A 381 6.86 -7.64 -22.15
CA ASN A 381 6.03 -8.84 -21.96
C ASN A 381 5.01 -9.02 -23.10
N ARG A 382 5.27 -10.00 -23.98
CA ARG A 382 4.37 -10.35 -25.09
C ARG A 382 3.11 -11.09 -24.65
N LYS A 383 3.06 -11.63 -23.43
CA LYS A 383 1.88 -12.33 -22.88
C LYS A 383 0.77 -11.36 -22.45
N VAL A 384 1.12 -10.10 -22.20
CA VAL A 384 0.13 -9.08 -21.84
C VAL A 384 -0.52 -8.55 -23.11
N GLU A 385 -1.84 -8.64 -23.17
CA GLU A 385 -2.65 -8.10 -24.26
C GLU A 385 -2.64 -6.56 -24.22
N LEU A 386 -1.81 -5.96 -25.07
CA LEU A 386 -1.66 -4.52 -25.24
C LEU A 386 -1.86 -4.16 -26.70
N LYS A 387 -2.47 -2.99 -26.95
CA LYS A 387 -2.46 -2.41 -28.30
C LYS A 387 -1.03 -2.03 -28.68
N GLN A 388 -0.70 -2.12 -29.97
CA GLN A 388 0.67 -1.84 -30.43
C GLN A 388 1.13 -0.42 -30.07
N TRP A 389 0.24 0.58 -30.19
CA TRP A 389 0.54 1.96 -29.81
C TRP A 389 0.72 2.11 -28.28
N GLU A 390 -0.04 1.38 -27.46
CA GLU A 390 0.14 1.38 -25.99
C GLU A 390 1.51 0.83 -25.65
N ARG A 391 1.92 -0.28 -26.30
CA ARG A 391 3.23 -0.90 -26.09
C ARG A 391 4.38 0.04 -26.47
N VAL A 392 4.32 0.67 -27.64
CA VAL A 392 5.34 1.63 -28.08
C VAL A 392 5.39 2.81 -27.11
N ALA A 393 4.25 3.37 -26.71
CA ALA A 393 4.19 4.47 -25.76
C ALA A 393 4.80 4.10 -24.40
N LEU A 394 4.46 2.93 -23.82
CA LEU A 394 5.06 2.45 -22.58
C LEU A 394 6.59 2.31 -22.70
N GLY A 395 7.07 1.79 -23.82
CA GLY A 395 8.50 1.67 -24.10
C GLY A 395 9.22 3.01 -24.22
N THR A 396 8.61 3.99 -24.90
CA THR A 396 9.16 5.35 -25.02
C THR A 396 9.23 6.06 -23.66
N ILE A 397 8.18 5.93 -22.84
CA ILE A 397 8.16 6.50 -21.49
C ILE A 397 9.24 5.85 -20.62
N ALA A 398 9.36 4.51 -20.64
CA ALA A 398 10.39 3.80 -19.91
C ALA A 398 11.80 4.22 -20.35
N ALA A 399 12.04 4.40 -21.65
CA ALA A 399 13.33 4.87 -22.17
C ALA A 399 13.65 6.30 -21.70
N PHE A 400 12.66 7.20 -21.69
CA PHE A 400 12.83 8.55 -21.17
C PHE A 400 13.15 8.55 -19.67
N LEU A 401 12.41 7.79 -18.87
CA LEU A 401 12.65 7.68 -17.43
C LEU A 401 14.00 7.02 -17.13
N LEU A 402 14.46 6.08 -17.96
CA LEU A 402 15.81 5.52 -17.86
C LEU A 402 16.91 6.58 -18.07
N ILE A 403 16.72 7.53 -18.98
CA ILE A 403 17.67 8.65 -19.17
C ILE A 403 17.68 9.55 -17.93
N VAL A 404 16.51 9.81 -17.32
CA VAL A 404 16.44 10.53 -16.06
C VAL A 404 17.15 9.77 -14.94
N GLU A 405 16.88 8.47 -14.81
CA GLU A 405 17.52 7.59 -13.82
C GLU A 405 19.04 7.61 -13.96
N CYS A 406 19.58 7.46 -15.17
CA CYS A 406 21.00 7.55 -15.44
C CYS A 406 21.58 8.94 -15.10
N THR A 407 20.81 10.01 -15.31
CA THR A 407 21.22 11.37 -14.93
C THR A 407 21.33 11.49 -13.41
N ILE A 408 20.32 11.03 -12.66
CA ILE A 408 20.32 11.05 -11.19
C ILE A 408 21.51 10.25 -10.67
N ALA A 409 21.70 9.05 -11.21
CA ALA A 409 22.77 8.15 -10.78
C ALA A 409 24.17 8.74 -10.99
N TYR A 410 24.36 9.51 -12.07
CA TYR A 410 25.62 10.19 -12.38
C TYR A 410 25.83 11.45 -11.53
N GLN A 411 24.80 12.29 -11.38
CA GLN A 411 24.92 13.58 -10.70
C GLN A 411 24.96 13.47 -9.17
N LYS A 412 24.33 12.42 -8.61
CA LYS A 412 24.15 12.26 -7.16
C LYS A 412 24.69 10.90 -6.72
N VAL A 413 26.01 10.81 -6.54
CA VAL A 413 26.70 9.57 -6.14
C VAL A 413 26.14 8.98 -4.84
N HIS A 414 25.75 9.83 -3.87
CA HIS A 414 25.13 9.38 -2.62
C HIS A 414 23.81 8.62 -2.85
N ALA A 415 22.97 9.07 -3.78
CA ALA A 415 21.73 8.37 -4.17
C ALA A 415 22.01 7.02 -4.81
N SER A 416 23.02 6.95 -5.68
CA SER A 416 23.49 5.69 -6.27
C SER A 416 24.00 4.71 -5.23
N ILE A 417 24.82 5.17 -4.28
CA ILE A 417 25.36 4.32 -3.20
C ILE A 417 24.21 3.78 -2.35
N PHE A 418 23.25 4.63 -1.98
CA PHE A 418 22.07 4.21 -1.23
C PHE A 418 21.27 3.13 -1.98
N ALA A 419 20.87 3.39 -3.23
CA ALA A 419 20.12 2.44 -4.04
C ALA A 419 20.86 1.11 -4.21
N LEU A 420 22.16 1.17 -4.54
CA LEU A 420 23.01 -0.02 -4.66
C LEU A 420 23.14 -0.78 -3.33
N SER A 421 23.19 -0.09 -2.19
CA SER A 421 23.26 -0.74 -0.87
C SER A 421 21.98 -1.51 -0.54
N VAL A 422 20.80 -0.95 -0.85
CA VAL A 422 19.50 -1.62 -0.66
C VAL A 422 19.39 -2.83 -1.59
N ILE A 423 19.75 -2.66 -2.87
CA ILE A 423 19.75 -3.76 -3.86
C ILE A 423 20.71 -4.87 -3.43
N ALA A 424 21.96 -4.53 -3.08
CA ALA A 424 22.98 -5.48 -2.65
C ALA A 424 22.56 -6.21 -1.37
N GLY A 425 22.01 -5.48 -0.38
CA GLY A 425 21.47 -6.05 0.86
C GLY A 425 20.32 -7.03 0.59
N GLY A 426 19.39 -6.67 -0.30
CA GLY A 426 18.29 -7.53 -0.72
C GLY A 426 18.79 -8.82 -1.39
N TYR A 427 19.72 -8.71 -2.34
CA TYR A 427 20.31 -9.87 -3.00
C TYR A 427 21.17 -10.74 -2.07
N LEU A 428 21.89 -10.13 -1.12
CA LEU A 428 22.64 -10.85 -0.10
C LEU A 428 21.68 -11.66 0.79
N LEU A 429 20.61 -11.03 1.28
CA LEU A 429 19.59 -11.70 2.08
C LEU A 429 18.98 -12.88 1.32
N ARG A 430 18.65 -12.69 0.04
CA ARG A 430 18.18 -13.75 -0.84
C ARG A 430 19.19 -14.89 -0.98
N ALA A 431 20.46 -14.58 -1.18
CA ALA A 431 21.51 -15.60 -1.31
C ALA A 431 21.67 -16.43 -0.02
N LEU A 432 21.50 -15.81 1.15
CA LEU A 432 21.47 -16.51 2.44
C LEU A 432 20.25 -17.43 2.56
N VAL A 433 19.08 -16.98 2.10
CA VAL A 433 17.83 -17.77 2.12
C VAL A 433 17.91 -18.98 1.19
N LYS A 434 18.42 -18.81 -0.05
CA LYS A 434 18.56 -19.93 -1.01
C LYS A 434 19.58 -20.98 -0.60
N LYS A 435 20.51 -20.64 0.30
CA LYS A 435 21.47 -21.58 0.89
C LYS A 435 20.91 -22.28 2.14
N ALA A 436 19.89 -21.73 2.78
CA ALA A 436 19.22 -22.36 3.91
C ALA A 436 18.29 -23.48 3.41
N PRO A 437 18.12 -24.59 4.15
CA PRO A 437 17.16 -25.63 3.80
C PRO A 437 15.77 -25.01 3.65
N ALA A 438 15.00 -25.45 2.66
CA ALA A 438 13.68 -24.91 2.34
C ALA A 438 12.78 -24.90 3.59
N VAL A 439 12.69 -23.75 4.25
CA VAL A 439 11.82 -23.57 5.40
C VAL A 439 10.40 -23.56 4.85
N LYS A 440 9.62 -24.60 5.17
CA LYS A 440 8.20 -24.66 4.82
C LYS A 440 7.54 -23.34 5.23
N PRO A 441 6.71 -22.72 4.37
CA PRO A 441 6.05 -21.46 4.70
C PRO A 441 5.35 -21.59 6.05
N TYR A 442 5.71 -20.72 7.00
CA TYR A 442 5.09 -20.73 8.32
C TYR A 442 3.64 -20.30 8.18
N ILE A 443 2.72 -21.21 8.48
CA ILE A 443 1.29 -20.93 8.54
C ILE A 443 0.98 -20.50 9.98
N PRO A 444 0.56 -19.24 10.22
CA PRO A 444 0.29 -18.74 11.56
C PRO A 444 -0.84 -19.54 12.22
N ARG A 445 -0.59 -20.13 13.39
CA ARG A 445 -1.59 -20.86 14.17
C ARG A 445 -2.66 -19.91 14.71
N VAL A 446 -3.95 -20.28 14.64
CA VAL A 446 -5.07 -19.46 15.14
C VAL A 446 -5.03 -19.25 16.67
N ALA A 447 -4.24 -20.04 17.40
CA ALA A 447 -4.35 -20.25 18.84
C ALA A 447 -3.32 -19.53 19.75
N ASP A 448 -2.46 -18.63 19.24
CA ASP A 448 -1.33 -18.09 20.02
C ASP A 448 -1.68 -16.90 20.95
N ALA A 449 -2.82 -16.94 21.63
CA ALA A 449 -3.02 -16.08 22.80
C ALA A 449 -3.53 -16.80 24.06
N VAL A 450 -4.08 -18.02 23.95
CA VAL A 450 -4.54 -18.80 25.14
C VAL A 450 -4.41 -20.32 24.93
N GLY A 451 -3.90 -20.81 23.80
CA GLY A 451 -3.97 -22.22 23.43
C GLY A 451 -2.83 -23.13 23.88
N SER A 452 -1.96 -22.75 24.81
CA SER A 452 -0.78 -23.55 25.21
C SER A 452 -1.11 -24.82 26.03
N TRP A 453 -2.36 -25.27 26.05
CA TRP A 453 -2.83 -26.43 26.83
C TRP A 453 -3.49 -27.51 25.98
N PHE A 454 -3.64 -27.30 24.67
CA PHE A 454 -4.22 -28.28 23.75
C PHE A 454 -3.38 -28.40 22.48
N GLU A 455 -2.14 -28.87 22.63
CA GLU A 455 -1.47 -29.52 21.52
C GLU A 455 -2.15 -30.89 21.32
N ALA A 456 -3.07 -30.95 20.37
CA ALA A 456 -3.44 -32.25 19.82
C ALA A 456 -2.17 -32.88 19.20
N PRO A 457 -1.86 -34.15 19.49
CA PRO A 457 -0.69 -34.82 18.91
C PRO A 457 -0.72 -34.71 17.38
N PRO A 458 0.45 -34.69 16.71
CA PRO A 458 0.49 -34.74 15.25
C PRO A 458 -0.26 -35.98 14.79
N VAL A 459 -1.34 -35.78 14.03
CA VAL A 459 -2.11 -36.88 13.44
C VAL A 459 -1.24 -37.47 12.34
N GLU A 460 -0.68 -38.66 12.59
CA GLU A 460 -0.07 -39.49 11.55
C GLU A 460 -1.14 -39.81 10.50
N GLY A 461 -0.97 -39.32 9.27
CA GLY A 461 -1.94 -39.53 8.19
C GLY A 461 -2.39 -38.29 7.41
N ALA A 462 -1.71 -37.14 7.51
CA ALA A 462 -2.03 -35.93 6.74
C ALA A 462 -2.09 -36.13 5.20
N ASN A 463 -1.55 -37.24 4.69
CA ASN A 463 -1.62 -37.62 3.26
C ASN A 463 -2.92 -38.36 2.85
N ALA A 464 -3.89 -38.56 3.76
CA ALA A 464 -5.07 -39.38 3.50
C ALA A 464 -6.39 -38.63 3.80
N LEU A 465 -6.59 -37.46 3.19
CA LEU A 465 -7.95 -36.97 2.93
C LEU A 465 -8.45 -37.64 1.64
N THR A 466 -8.60 -38.97 1.62
CA THR A 466 -9.25 -39.65 0.51
C THR A 466 -10.76 -39.57 0.71
N MET A 467 -11.52 -39.16 -0.31
CA MET A 467 -13.01 -39.13 -0.27
C MET A 467 -13.65 -40.54 -0.26
N GLU A 468 -12.88 -41.57 0.05
CA GLU A 468 -13.34 -42.96 0.05
C GLU A 468 -14.29 -43.19 1.22
N GLY A 469 -15.52 -43.61 0.90
CA GLY A 469 -16.53 -43.95 1.91
C GLY A 469 -17.44 -42.81 2.36
N ILE A 470 -17.41 -41.65 1.71
CA ILE A 470 -18.41 -40.57 1.91
C ILE A 470 -19.50 -40.68 0.84
N GLU A 471 -20.75 -40.45 1.22
CA GLU A 471 -21.86 -40.32 0.26
C GLU A 471 -21.61 -39.15 -0.72
N PRO A 472 -21.88 -39.32 -2.02
CA PRO A 472 -21.76 -38.23 -2.98
C PRO A 472 -22.73 -37.10 -2.63
N PHE A 473 -22.32 -35.86 -2.94
CA PHE A 473 -23.18 -34.68 -2.80
C PHE A 473 -24.48 -34.87 -3.58
N ASP A 474 -25.61 -34.66 -2.91
CA ASP A 474 -26.94 -34.80 -3.48
C ASP A 474 -27.59 -33.41 -3.63
N PRO A 475 -27.69 -32.86 -4.86
CA PRO A 475 -28.23 -31.52 -5.08
C PRO A 475 -29.69 -31.35 -4.63
N SER A 476 -30.44 -32.46 -4.48
CA SER A 476 -31.85 -32.46 -4.10
C SER A 476 -32.08 -32.35 -2.59
N ARG A 477 -31.04 -32.64 -1.78
CA ARG A 477 -31.07 -32.51 -0.32
C ARG A 477 -30.77 -31.08 0.12
N GLY A 478 -31.29 -30.72 1.29
CA GLY A 478 -30.96 -29.45 1.95
C GLY A 478 -29.47 -29.34 2.29
N ARG A 479 -29.03 -28.17 2.74
CA ARG A 479 -27.61 -27.82 2.91
C ARG A 479 -27.40 -27.13 4.24
N VAL A 480 -26.51 -27.70 5.06
CA VAL A 480 -26.11 -27.17 6.35
C VAL A 480 -24.67 -26.70 6.26
N LEU A 481 -24.43 -25.42 6.54
CA LEU A 481 -23.10 -24.83 6.57
C LEU A 481 -22.66 -24.62 8.01
N VAL A 482 -21.55 -25.24 8.42
CA VAL A 482 -20.91 -24.96 9.70
C VAL A 482 -19.60 -24.21 9.47
N SER A 483 -19.45 -23.08 10.18
CA SER A 483 -18.17 -22.35 10.22
C SER A 483 -17.49 -22.57 11.55
N THR A 484 -16.31 -23.20 11.52
CA THR A 484 -15.54 -23.53 12.72
C THR A 484 -14.05 -23.29 12.53
N ARG A 485 -13.37 -22.97 13.64
CA ARG A 485 -11.91 -22.80 13.73
C ARG A 485 -11.28 -23.74 14.76
N GLY A 486 -11.96 -24.83 15.08
CA GLY A 486 -11.46 -25.84 16.02
C GLY A 486 -12.33 -26.07 17.25
N ASN A 487 -13.65 -25.81 17.16
CA ASN A 487 -14.58 -26.31 18.18
C ASN A 487 -15.10 -27.70 17.73
N PRO A 488 -14.66 -28.80 18.37
CA PRO A 488 -15.08 -30.15 18.01
C PRO A 488 -16.57 -30.40 18.31
N ASP A 489 -17.10 -29.86 19.41
CA ASP A 489 -18.50 -30.05 19.82
C ASP A 489 -19.47 -29.42 18.80
N LEU A 490 -19.10 -28.24 18.28
CA LEU A 490 -19.84 -27.57 17.21
C LEU A 490 -19.91 -28.41 15.92
N LEU A 491 -18.81 -29.10 15.59
CA LEU A 491 -18.73 -29.92 14.39
C LEU A 491 -19.56 -31.20 14.55
N THR A 492 -19.54 -31.82 15.73
CA THR A 492 -20.40 -32.95 16.08
C THR A 492 -21.88 -32.55 15.99
N PHE A 493 -22.26 -31.43 16.59
CA PHE A 493 -23.63 -30.91 16.52
C PHE A 493 -24.08 -30.65 15.08
N ALA A 494 -23.21 -30.05 14.25
CA ALA A 494 -23.52 -29.83 12.84
C ALA A 494 -23.71 -31.12 12.04
N ALA A 495 -22.92 -32.16 12.35
CA ALA A 495 -23.08 -33.47 11.73
C ALA A 495 -24.37 -34.17 12.17
N GLU A 496 -24.77 -34.05 13.44
CA GLU A 496 -26.05 -34.55 13.95
C GLU A 496 -27.25 -33.85 13.29
N GLU A 497 -27.19 -32.52 13.13
CA GLU A 497 -28.24 -31.77 12.43
C GLU A 497 -28.33 -32.13 10.94
N ALA A 498 -27.19 -32.36 10.28
CA ALA A 498 -27.16 -32.80 8.90
C ALA A 498 -27.75 -34.21 8.73
N GLU A 499 -27.46 -35.13 9.66
CA GLU A 499 -28.03 -36.48 9.71
C GLU A 499 -29.54 -36.44 9.95
N ALA A 500 -29.98 -35.72 10.99
CA ALA A 500 -31.40 -35.64 11.36
C ALA A 500 -32.28 -35.04 10.25
N ARG A 501 -31.73 -34.12 9.46
CA ARG A 501 -32.43 -33.43 8.36
C ARG A 501 -32.16 -34.05 7.00
N ASN A 502 -31.34 -35.09 6.91
CA ASN A 502 -30.88 -35.69 5.67
C ASN A 502 -30.34 -34.64 4.66
N CYS A 503 -29.39 -33.82 5.11
CA CYS A 503 -28.83 -32.69 4.38
C CYS A 503 -27.35 -32.91 4.04
N ASN A 504 -26.85 -32.18 3.03
CA ASN A 504 -25.43 -32.07 2.74
C ASN A 504 -24.76 -31.20 3.80
N LEU A 505 -23.64 -31.67 4.36
CA LEU A 505 -22.82 -30.92 5.31
C LEU A 505 -21.70 -30.17 4.57
N LEU A 506 -21.69 -28.85 4.71
CA LEU A 506 -20.62 -27.97 4.23
C LEU A 506 -19.82 -27.50 5.43
N VAL A 507 -18.52 -27.77 5.46
CA VAL A 507 -17.63 -27.35 6.54
C VAL A 507 -16.72 -26.24 6.04
N LEU A 508 -16.90 -25.04 6.56
CA LEU A 508 -16.16 -23.85 6.15
C LEU A 508 -15.10 -23.46 7.18
N PHE A 509 -13.83 -23.54 6.76
CA PHE A 509 -12.70 -22.99 7.50
C PHE A 509 -12.20 -21.70 6.84
N VAL A 510 -12.26 -20.58 7.58
CA VAL A 510 -11.76 -19.28 7.11
C VAL A 510 -10.49 -18.87 7.85
N ARG A 511 -9.37 -18.74 7.13
CA ARG A 511 -8.10 -18.19 7.62
C ARG A 511 -8.11 -16.65 7.56
N ASP A 512 -7.98 -15.96 8.70
CA ASP A 512 -7.97 -14.47 8.82
C ASP A 512 -6.56 -13.90 8.54
N LEU A 513 -6.41 -13.18 7.41
CA LEU A 513 -5.17 -12.51 7.00
C LEU A 513 -5.43 -11.00 6.83
N ARG A 514 -4.85 -10.15 7.69
CA ARG A 514 -5.19 -8.70 7.77
C ARG A 514 -4.32 -7.75 6.97
N VAL A 515 -3.38 -8.25 6.18
CA VAL A 515 -2.43 -7.41 5.45
C VAL A 515 -2.78 -7.39 3.95
N ALA A 516 -2.43 -6.31 3.25
CA ALA A 516 -2.64 -6.17 1.81
C ALA A 516 -1.49 -6.82 1.05
N TYR A 517 -1.78 -7.69 0.08
CA TYR A 517 -0.74 -8.29 -0.77
C TYR A 517 -1.15 -8.28 -2.24
N GLY A 518 -0.33 -8.84 -3.14
CA GLY A 518 -0.64 -9.26 -4.54
C GLY A 518 -1.07 -10.75 -4.61
N PRO A 519 -1.49 -11.31 -5.75
CA PRO A 519 -2.14 -12.62 -5.79
C PRO A 519 -1.25 -13.70 -5.15
N PRO A 520 -1.84 -14.79 -4.61
CA PRO A 520 -1.07 -16.00 -4.37
C PRO A 520 -0.21 -16.31 -5.59
N ALA A 521 1.07 -16.66 -5.41
CA ALA A 521 1.65 -17.63 -6.32
C ALA A 521 0.69 -18.83 -6.34
N ASP A 522 0.25 -19.24 -7.53
CA ASP A 522 -0.71 -20.33 -7.70
C ASP A 522 -0.47 -21.47 -6.70
N GLY A 523 -1.50 -21.82 -5.93
CA GLY A 523 -1.55 -23.06 -5.15
C GLY A 523 -0.88 -23.09 -3.76
N GLN A 524 -0.48 -21.97 -3.14
CA GLN A 524 0.33 -22.04 -1.90
C GLN A 524 -0.42 -22.25 -0.57
N PHE A 525 -1.71 -21.94 -0.45
CA PHE A 525 -2.48 -22.31 0.76
C PHE A 525 -3.40 -23.46 0.40
N ARG A 526 -2.83 -24.67 0.40
CA ARG A 526 -3.61 -25.89 0.30
C ARG A 526 -4.12 -26.21 1.68
N MET A 527 -5.36 -26.67 1.73
CA MET A 527 -5.94 -27.25 2.94
C MET A 527 -4.99 -28.29 3.57
N GLU A 528 -4.31 -29.08 2.73
CA GLU A 528 -3.33 -30.12 3.10
C GLU A 528 -2.10 -29.57 3.84
N ASP A 529 -1.72 -28.32 3.59
CA ASP A 529 -0.55 -27.70 4.19
C ASP A 529 -0.88 -26.98 5.50
N ASP A 530 -2.17 -26.71 5.78
CA ASP A 530 -2.63 -25.88 6.89
C ASP A 530 -2.82 -26.68 8.20
N PRO A 531 -1.95 -26.50 9.22
CA PRO A 531 -1.96 -27.32 10.43
C PRO A 531 -3.18 -27.11 11.34
N ASP A 532 -3.91 -25.99 11.24
CA ASP A 532 -5.14 -25.81 12.03
C ASP A 532 -6.38 -26.30 11.26
N ALA A 533 -6.33 -26.30 9.92
CA ALA A 533 -7.46 -26.73 9.10
C ALA A 533 -7.52 -28.26 8.95
N VAL A 534 -6.36 -28.92 8.80
CA VAL A 534 -6.26 -30.37 8.62
C VAL A 534 -6.99 -31.15 9.72
N PRO A 535 -6.78 -30.90 11.03
CA PRO A 535 -7.45 -31.66 12.08
C PRO A 535 -8.98 -31.53 12.05
N ILE A 536 -9.48 -30.33 11.74
CA ILE A 536 -10.92 -30.04 11.65
C ILE A 536 -11.55 -30.83 10.51
N PHE A 537 -10.91 -30.83 9.34
CA PHE A 537 -11.44 -31.55 8.20
C PHE A 537 -11.31 -33.07 8.33
N LEU A 538 -10.27 -33.57 8.98
CA LEU A 538 -10.17 -34.99 9.34
C LEU A 538 -11.30 -35.40 10.29
N GLN A 539 -11.59 -34.58 11.30
CA GLN A 539 -12.71 -34.82 12.21
C GLN A 539 -14.05 -34.77 11.47
N ALA A 540 -14.26 -33.78 10.60
CA ALA A 540 -15.47 -33.68 9.77
C ALA A 540 -15.65 -34.92 8.90
N HIS A 541 -14.56 -35.41 8.31
CA HIS A 541 -14.53 -36.59 7.47
C HIS A 541 -14.91 -37.86 8.27
N GLN A 542 -14.37 -38.03 9.48
CA GLN A 542 -14.72 -39.14 10.36
C GLN A 542 -16.22 -39.12 10.73
N LEU A 543 -16.72 -37.98 11.18
CA LEU A 543 -18.14 -37.80 11.52
C LEU A 543 -19.05 -38.07 10.32
N ALA A 544 -18.68 -37.59 9.13
CA ALA A 544 -19.45 -37.79 7.92
C ALA A 544 -19.53 -39.26 7.51
N ARG A 545 -18.43 -40.01 7.68
CA ARG A 545 -18.36 -41.45 7.39
C ARG A 545 -19.16 -42.28 8.39
N GLU A 546 -19.07 -41.96 9.67
CA GLU A 546 -19.83 -42.64 10.74
C GLU A 546 -21.34 -42.46 10.57
N LYS A 547 -21.76 -41.23 10.26
CA LYS A 547 -23.18 -40.85 10.12
C LYS A 547 -23.73 -40.99 8.70
N ARG A 548 -22.90 -41.41 7.73
CA ARG A 548 -23.25 -41.57 6.30
C ARG A 548 -23.90 -40.32 5.69
N ILE A 549 -23.31 -39.15 5.93
CA ILE A 549 -23.77 -37.87 5.38
C ILE A 549 -22.82 -37.35 4.28
N PRO A 550 -23.33 -36.71 3.22
CA PRO A 550 -22.46 -36.05 2.23
C PRO A 550 -21.68 -34.89 2.85
N LEU A 551 -20.38 -34.80 2.57
CA LEU A 551 -19.49 -33.77 3.10
C LEU A 551 -18.80 -32.96 2.00
N VAL A 552 -18.87 -31.64 2.11
CA VAL A 552 -18.12 -30.69 1.27
C VAL A 552 -17.19 -29.87 2.17
N PRO A 553 -15.87 -30.18 2.20
CA PRO A 553 -14.90 -29.34 2.89
C PRO A 553 -14.61 -28.09 2.06
N ILE A 554 -14.71 -26.92 2.68
CA ILE A 554 -14.44 -25.61 2.07
C ILE A 554 -13.35 -24.92 2.89
N TYR A 555 -12.19 -24.74 2.27
CA TYR A 555 -11.07 -23.99 2.83
C TYR A 555 -10.93 -22.66 2.11
N CYS A 556 -10.96 -21.55 2.85
CA CYS A 556 -10.74 -20.23 2.26
C CYS A 556 -9.86 -19.33 3.13
N VAL A 557 -9.27 -18.33 2.49
CA VAL A 557 -8.38 -17.35 3.10
C VAL A 557 -8.96 -15.96 2.85
N ALA A 558 -9.36 -15.26 3.91
CA ALA A 558 -10.09 -13.99 3.79
C ALA A 558 -9.80 -13.01 4.94
N ARG A 559 -10.17 -11.73 4.75
CA ARG A 559 -10.07 -10.68 5.78
C ARG A 559 -11.25 -10.65 6.73
N SER A 560 -12.44 -10.95 6.21
CA SER A 560 -13.68 -11.02 6.98
C SER A 560 -14.24 -12.45 6.94
N PRO A 561 -14.22 -13.18 8.06
CA PRO A 561 -14.88 -14.47 8.15
C PRO A 561 -16.40 -14.36 7.98
N ALA A 562 -16.99 -13.27 8.47
CA ALA A 562 -18.43 -13.04 8.37
C ALA A 562 -18.88 -12.95 6.90
N GLU A 563 -18.16 -12.19 6.07
CA GLU A 563 -18.46 -12.09 4.64
C GLU A 563 -18.33 -13.43 3.93
N MET A 564 -17.29 -14.22 4.20
CA MET A 564 -17.15 -15.54 3.58
C MET A 564 -18.28 -16.48 3.99
N ILE A 565 -18.71 -16.44 5.25
CA ILE A 565 -19.88 -17.22 5.70
C ILE A 565 -21.11 -16.81 4.90
N LEU A 566 -21.36 -15.51 4.74
CA LEU A 566 -22.49 -14.98 3.98
C LEU A 566 -22.41 -15.33 2.49
N ASP A 567 -21.23 -15.20 1.88
CA ASP A 567 -21.01 -15.47 0.46
C ASP A 567 -21.19 -16.97 0.15
N PHE A 568 -20.62 -17.85 0.97
CA PHE A 568 -20.84 -19.29 0.82
C PHE A 568 -22.26 -19.71 1.17
N ALA A 569 -22.91 -19.06 2.14
CA ALA A 569 -24.32 -19.30 2.43
C ALA A 569 -25.21 -18.96 1.22
N GLY A 570 -24.95 -17.84 0.54
CA GLY A 570 -25.64 -17.45 -0.68
C GLY A 570 -25.29 -18.33 -1.88
N THR A 571 -23.99 -18.56 -2.13
CA THR A 571 -23.47 -19.32 -3.28
C THR A 571 -23.96 -20.77 -3.28
N TYR A 572 -23.95 -21.42 -2.12
CA TYR A 572 -24.45 -22.78 -1.97
C TYR A 572 -25.94 -22.82 -1.62
N ALA A 573 -26.65 -21.69 -1.55
CA ALA A 573 -28.04 -21.58 -1.15
C ALA A 573 -28.36 -22.49 0.05
N VAL A 574 -27.70 -22.20 1.18
CA VAL A 574 -27.77 -23.04 2.38
C VAL A 574 -29.04 -22.78 3.18
N ASP A 575 -29.64 -23.82 3.73
CA ASP A 575 -30.87 -23.73 4.52
C ASP A 575 -30.56 -23.35 5.97
N TYR A 576 -29.43 -23.82 6.49
CA TYR A 576 -29.00 -23.58 7.87
C TYR A 576 -27.52 -23.19 7.93
N VAL A 577 -27.24 -22.13 8.70
CA VAL A 577 -25.86 -21.77 9.09
C VAL A 577 -25.70 -22.06 10.57
N ILE A 578 -24.70 -22.85 10.93
CA ILE A 578 -24.39 -23.23 12.31
C ILE A 578 -23.09 -22.53 12.73
N MET A 579 -23.16 -21.78 13.84
CA MET A 579 -22.00 -21.07 14.40
C MET A 579 -21.89 -21.29 15.91
N GLY A 580 -20.66 -21.39 16.40
CA GLY A 580 -20.38 -21.47 17.83
C GLY A 580 -20.17 -20.09 18.45
N VAL A 581 -20.59 -19.88 19.71
CA VAL A 581 -20.20 -18.67 20.45
C VAL A 581 -18.71 -18.68 20.76
N THR A 582 -18.06 -17.54 20.53
CA THR A 582 -16.64 -17.38 20.83
C THR A 582 -16.40 -17.21 22.34
N ARG A 583 -15.69 -18.17 22.96
CA ARG A 583 -15.20 -18.10 24.37
C ARG A 583 -14.06 -17.08 24.60
N ARG A 584 -13.92 -16.05 23.76
CA ARG A 584 -12.88 -15.02 23.91
C ARG A 584 -13.40 -13.84 24.74
N GLY A 585 -12.54 -13.24 25.56
CA GLY A 585 -12.89 -12.13 26.46
C GLY A 585 -13.50 -10.92 25.73
N SER A 586 -14.36 -10.17 26.44
CA SER A 586 -15.17 -9.05 25.92
C SER A 586 -14.35 -7.97 25.18
N VAL A 587 -13.14 -7.68 25.66
CA VAL A 587 -12.21 -6.72 25.04
C VAL A 587 -11.77 -7.18 23.64
N PHE A 588 -11.52 -8.49 23.47
CA PHE A 588 -11.12 -9.08 22.20
C PHE A 588 -12.28 -9.11 21.19
N ARG A 589 -13.53 -9.25 21.66
CA ARG A 589 -14.76 -9.21 20.85
C ARG A 589 -15.04 -7.78 20.35
N THR A 590 -14.87 -6.79 21.21
CA THR A 590 -15.01 -5.36 20.87
C THR A 590 -13.93 -4.92 19.89
N LEU A 591 -12.70 -5.40 20.06
CA LEU A 591 -11.59 -5.10 19.16
C LEU A 591 -11.71 -5.85 17.83
N ARG A 592 -12.13 -7.12 17.78
CA ARG A 592 -12.18 -7.92 16.54
C ARG A 592 -13.50 -7.82 15.74
N GLY A 593 -14.56 -7.26 16.30
CA GLY A 593 -15.90 -7.29 15.72
C GLY A 593 -16.63 -8.58 16.09
N ASP A 594 -17.96 -8.51 16.14
CA ASP A 594 -18.81 -9.65 16.46
C ASP A 594 -19.32 -10.31 15.16
N ILE A 595 -18.62 -11.37 14.76
CA ILE A 595 -18.93 -12.16 13.54
C ILE A 595 -20.38 -12.64 13.57
N ILE A 596 -20.90 -13.04 14.74
CA ILE A 596 -22.24 -13.59 14.86
C ILE A 596 -23.27 -12.50 14.55
N SER A 597 -23.10 -11.31 15.12
CA SER A 597 -23.97 -10.16 14.86
C SER A 597 -23.94 -9.73 13.39
N GLU A 598 -22.76 -9.73 12.76
CA GLU A 598 -22.60 -9.36 11.34
C GLU A 598 -23.26 -10.37 10.39
N VAL A 599 -23.09 -11.67 10.65
CA VAL A 599 -23.74 -12.75 9.88
C VAL A 599 -25.25 -12.72 10.10
N ALA A 600 -25.71 -12.58 11.35
CA ALA A 600 -27.14 -12.52 11.67
C ALA A 600 -27.86 -11.33 11.01
N ALA A 601 -27.19 -10.19 10.87
CA ALA A 601 -27.76 -8.99 10.27
C ALA A 601 -27.94 -9.08 8.74
N ASN A 602 -27.10 -9.89 8.06
CA ASN A 602 -27.00 -9.90 6.60
C ASN A 602 -27.35 -11.26 5.96
N LEU A 603 -27.72 -12.27 6.74
CA LEU A 603 -28.12 -13.58 6.23
C LEU A 603 -29.37 -13.45 5.33
N PRO A 604 -29.47 -14.20 4.22
CA PRO A 604 -30.70 -14.28 3.44
C PRO A 604 -31.88 -14.70 4.33
N LYS A 605 -33.06 -14.10 4.12
CA LYS A 605 -34.27 -14.38 4.92
C LYS A 605 -34.70 -15.86 4.91
N GLU A 606 -34.29 -16.58 3.87
CA GLU A 606 -34.61 -17.99 3.64
C GLU A 606 -33.69 -18.93 4.45
N THR A 607 -32.52 -18.47 4.84
CA THR A 607 -31.53 -19.23 5.60
C THR A 607 -31.74 -19.02 7.11
N LYS A 608 -31.73 -20.10 7.89
CA LYS A 608 -31.85 -20.04 9.34
C LYS A 608 -30.49 -20.08 10.02
N LEU A 609 -30.29 -19.23 11.03
CA LEU A 609 -29.08 -19.22 11.85
C LEU A 609 -29.29 -20.04 13.13
N LEU A 610 -28.41 -21.01 13.37
CA LEU A 610 -28.35 -21.80 14.61
C LEU A 610 -27.07 -21.46 15.36
N ILE A 611 -27.21 -21.04 16.61
CA ILE A 611 -26.07 -20.69 17.48
C ILE A 611 -25.93 -21.78 18.53
N HIS A 612 -24.78 -22.45 18.56
CA HIS A 612 -24.45 -23.50 19.52
C HIS A 612 -23.47 -22.95 20.56
N ALA A 613 -23.76 -23.19 21.85
CA ALA A 613 -23.09 -22.53 22.97
C ALA A 613 -22.13 -23.41 23.77
#